data_AF-A0AAN8BJ44-F1
#
_entry.id   AF-A0AAN8BJ44-F1
#
_cell.length_a   1.000
_cell.length_b   1.000
_cell.length_c   1.000
_cell.angle_alpha   90.00
_cell.angle_beta   90.00
_cell.angle_gamma   90.00
#
_symmetry.space_group_name_H-M   'P 1'
#
loop_
_entity.id
_entity.type
_entity.pdbx_description
1 polymer ?
#
loop_
_entity_poly.entity_id
_entity_poly.type
_entity_poly.pdbx_seq_one_letter_code
_entity_poly.pdbx_strand_id
1 'polypeptide(L)'
;MLLERCALQPTDAGPLLAALNHLNLPAWRLAPALLQPPLRCCLAAGLLLRPRAPELLLPDLIISGIAIDSRPRGTCLFLMRFLLLWFQNGVIKGVYPASPSSWLFVVIAILATMYMRSDPSMGLITKIQQHLPLSLHVSLSAQGQTMLSALLFSTLLWLSLILALRFCLKLLLSYHQWMFEQHGRVSNTTKIWVTLLRLLSSRKPLLYSYQTSLPHLPVPVIKETVSRYLLSARPLLTDEGYERMTKLAAQFENNLGNRLQRYLKLKALWATNYVSDWWEEYIYLRSRGPIMVNSNYYGMDFLYVSPTSVQAARAGNTITALLLYRRKVNREELKPSRVPGTVIPLCAAQCERMFNTTRTPGEETDVLQHWQDSEFIAVYHRGRYFRLWVYRAGRLLSPREIELQIQRILEDQSVPLPGEEKLGALTAGDRWA
;
A
#
# COMPACT_ATOMS: atom_id res chain seq x y z
N MET A 1 37.34 -12.30 -10.37
CA MET A 1 38.35 -11.42 -11.00
C MET A 1 37.62 -10.32 -11.75
N LEU A 2 37.71 -9.11 -11.18
CA LEU A 2 37.30 -7.76 -11.65
C LEU A 2 36.74 -7.01 -10.42
N LEU A 3 37.63 -6.88 -9.44
CA LEU A 3 37.56 -5.94 -8.33
C LEU A 3 38.81 -5.09 -8.50
N GLU A 4 38.71 -3.95 -9.18
CA GLU A 4 39.70 -2.89 -9.04
C GLU A 4 39.18 -1.55 -9.58
N ARG A 5 39.40 -0.50 -8.76
CA ARG A 5 39.43 0.94 -9.08
C ARG A 5 38.11 1.70 -9.13
N CYS A 6 37.69 2.16 -7.95
CA CYS A 6 37.33 3.56 -7.72
C CYS A 6 37.80 3.97 -6.32
N ALA A 7 39.08 4.30 -6.21
CA ALA A 7 39.62 5.01 -5.06
C ALA A 7 39.33 6.50 -5.24
N LEU A 8 38.42 7.05 -4.44
CA LEU A 8 38.26 8.49 -4.28
C LEU A 8 39.19 8.95 -3.15
N GLN A 9 40.17 9.79 -3.50
CA GLN A 9 41.03 10.48 -2.53
C GLN A 9 40.21 11.50 -1.73
N PRO A 10 40.58 11.77 -0.45
CA PRO A 10 39.86 12.68 0.43
C PRO A 10 40.50 14.08 0.41
N THR A 11 40.05 14.95 -0.48
CA THR A 11 40.30 16.40 -0.38
C THR A 11 39.06 17.15 -0.85
N ASP A 12 38.74 18.25 -0.17
CA ASP A 12 37.63 19.19 -0.41
C ASP A 12 36.32 18.96 0.36
N ALA A 13 36.43 18.61 1.65
CA ALA A 13 35.38 18.87 2.65
C ALA A 13 35.61 20.21 3.39
N GLY A 14 35.98 21.26 2.66
CA GLY A 14 36.39 22.58 3.19
C GLY A 14 35.34 23.70 3.09
N PRO A 15 34.54 23.83 2.01
CA PRO A 15 33.65 25.00 1.87
C PRO A 15 32.20 24.80 2.33
N LEU A 16 31.72 23.57 2.51
CA LEU A 16 30.29 23.28 2.74
C LEU A 16 29.82 23.56 4.18
N LEU A 17 30.74 23.57 5.14
CA LEU A 17 30.48 23.89 6.55
C LEU A 17 30.52 25.39 6.85
N ALA A 18 31.08 26.22 5.95
CA ALA A 18 31.09 27.68 6.09
C ALA A 18 29.82 28.34 5.51
N ALA A 19 29.13 27.69 4.57
CA ALA A 19 27.90 28.21 3.97
C ALA A 19 26.65 28.06 4.87
N LEU A 20 26.68 27.20 5.89
CA LEU A 20 25.55 26.94 6.78
C LEU A 20 25.44 27.91 7.97
N ASN A 21 26.43 28.78 8.20
CA ASN A 21 26.44 29.73 9.32
C ASN A 21 25.91 31.14 8.97
N HIS A 22 25.45 31.39 7.74
CA HIS A 22 24.99 32.73 7.33
C HIS A 22 23.57 32.83 6.76
N LEU A 23 22.75 31.77 6.79
CA LEU A 23 21.36 31.85 6.35
C LEU A 23 20.40 32.11 7.52
N ASN A 24 20.35 33.38 7.94
CA ASN A 24 19.27 33.93 8.76
C ASN A 24 17.99 34.00 7.90
N LEU A 25 17.21 32.91 7.83
CA LEU A 25 15.92 32.88 7.15
C LEU A 25 14.76 32.96 8.16
N PRO A 26 13.80 33.88 7.99
CA PRO A 26 12.71 34.10 8.94
C PRO A 26 11.68 32.97 8.98
N ALA A 27 11.12 32.75 10.17
CA ALA A 27 10.34 31.60 10.64
C ALA A 27 8.98 31.33 9.96
N TRP A 28 8.63 31.99 8.85
CA TRP A 28 7.34 31.81 8.17
C TRP A 28 7.38 30.85 6.96
N ARG A 29 8.55 30.31 6.58
CA ARG A 29 8.69 29.30 5.51
C ARG A 29 8.69 27.84 5.98
N LEU A 30 8.33 27.56 7.24
CA LEU A 30 8.24 26.19 7.82
C LEU A 30 6.80 25.65 7.99
N ALA A 31 5.83 26.12 7.20
CA ALA A 31 4.52 25.47 7.05
C ALA A 31 3.93 25.85 5.67
N PRO A 32 3.59 24.87 4.80
CA PRO A 32 2.44 24.01 5.07
C PRO A 32 2.66 22.55 4.64
N ALA A 33 2.80 21.64 5.61
CA ALA A 33 2.62 20.19 5.39
C ALA A 33 1.92 19.51 6.57
N LEU A 34 1.24 20.27 7.43
CA LEU A 34 0.62 19.78 8.68
C LEU A 34 -0.91 19.66 8.62
N LEU A 35 -1.50 19.57 7.42
CA LEU A 35 -2.93 19.28 7.25
C LEU A 35 -3.13 18.38 6.02
N GLN A 36 -2.99 17.06 6.21
CA GLN A 36 -3.73 16.10 5.40
C GLN A 36 -4.93 15.58 6.22
N PRO A 37 -6.16 15.61 5.68
CA PRO A 37 -7.36 15.36 6.45
C PRO A 37 -7.76 13.87 6.43
N PRO A 38 -8.09 13.26 7.58
CA PRO A 38 -8.91 12.06 7.62
C PRO A 38 -10.37 12.50 7.84
N LEU A 39 -11.02 13.16 6.87
CA LEU A 39 -12.46 13.52 7.01
C LEU A 39 -13.18 13.92 5.71
N ARG A 40 -12.59 13.78 4.52
CA ARG A 40 -13.27 14.10 3.24
C ARG A 40 -14.00 12.93 2.56
N CYS A 41 -14.04 11.73 3.15
CA CYS A 41 -14.68 10.57 2.51
C CYS A 41 -16.16 10.33 2.88
N CYS A 42 -16.81 11.19 3.66
CA CYS A 42 -18.21 10.93 4.07
C CYS A 42 -19.25 12.01 3.69
N LEU A 43 -18.89 13.11 3.02
CA LEU A 43 -19.85 14.18 2.67
C LEU A 43 -19.55 14.85 1.32
N ALA A 44 -19.31 14.06 0.28
CA ALA A 44 -19.25 14.53 -1.11
C ALA A 44 -20.07 13.63 -2.04
N ALA A 45 -21.31 13.38 -1.66
CA ALA A 45 -22.37 12.97 -2.57
C ALA A 45 -23.31 14.18 -2.72
N GLY A 46 -23.16 14.93 -3.81
CA GLY A 46 -24.02 16.06 -4.14
C GLY A 46 -23.25 17.34 -4.46
N LEU A 47 -23.22 17.69 -5.75
CA LEU A 47 -23.00 19.02 -6.32
C LEU A 47 -21.80 19.83 -5.79
N LEU A 48 -20.74 19.93 -6.59
CA LEU A 48 -20.07 21.20 -6.91
C LEU A 48 -19.03 21.02 -8.02
N LEU A 49 -19.01 22.01 -8.90
CA LEU A 49 -18.26 22.11 -10.14
C LEU A 49 -16.76 21.88 -9.96
N ARG A 50 -16.16 21.08 -10.86
CA ARG A 50 -14.71 20.89 -10.97
C ARG A 50 -14.03 22.24 -11.29
N PRO A 51 -12.94 22.62 -10.59
CA PRO A 51 -11.99 23.55 -11.18
C PRO A 51 -11.22 22.80 -12.28
N ARG A 52 -11.18 23.39 -13.48
CA ARG A 52 -10.26 22.98 -14.55
C ARG A 52 -8.83 23.03 -14.01
N ALA A 53 -8.13 21.90 -14.05
CA ALA A 53 -6.67 21.91 -13.99
C ALA A 53 -6.16 22.69 -15.22
N PRO A 54 -5.05 23.44 -15.12
CA PRO A 54 -4.49 24.13 -16.26
C PRO A 54 -4.08 23.09 -17.31
N GLU A 55 -4.63 23.23 -18.51
CA GLU A 55 -4.13 22.59 -19.73
C GLU A 55 -2.66 23.02 -19.89
N LEU A 56 -1.74 22.17 -19.43
CA LEU A 56 -0.41 22.13 -19.99
C LEU A 56 -0.57 21.58 -21.40
N LEU A 57 -0.64 22.51 -22.36
CA LEU A 57 -0.56 22.31 -23.79
C LEU A 57 0.73 21.53 -24.13
N LEU A 58 0.67 20.21 -24.02
CA LEU A 58 1.47 19.32 -24.85
C LEU A 58 0.78 19.29 -26.21
N PRO A 59 1.42 19.79 -27.28
CA PRO A 59 0.81 19.78 -28.61
C PRO A 59 0.55 18.33 -29.03
N ASP A 60 -0.57 18.14 -29.72
CA ASP A 60 -1.01 16.89 -30.34
C ASP A 60 0.12 16.20 -31.11
N LEU A 61 0.93 15.39 -30.43
CA LEU A 61 1.95 14.56 -31.06
C LEU A 61 1.44 13.13 -31.20
N ILE A 62 0.64 12.97 -32.25
CA ILE A 62 0.60 11.83 -33.16
C ILE A 62 0.44 10.43 -32.51
N ILE A 63 -0.80 9.97 -32.43
CA ILE A 63 -1.15 8.54 -32.54
C ILE A 63 -1.82 8.37 -33.90
N SER A 64 -1.03 8.10 -34.94
CA SER A 64 -1.57 7.84 -36.28
C SER A 64 -2.06 6.39 -36.40
N GLY A 65 -3.38 6.23 -36.57
CA GLY A 65 -3.89 5.39 -37.65
C GLY A 65 -4.24 3.93 -37.37
N ILE A 66 -5.05 3.64 -36.34
CA ILE A 66 -6.08 2.59 -36.46
C ILE A 66 -7.33 3.14 -35.76
N ALA A 67 -8.35 3.50 -36.54
CA ALA A 67 -9.66 3.84 -36.01
C ALA A 67 -10.26 2.61 -35.32
N ILE A 68 -10.20 2.59 -33.98
CA ILE A 68 -10.93 1.62 -33.16
C ILE A 68 -12.07 2.36 -32.48
N ASP A 69 -13.25 2.17 -33.08
CA ASP A 69 -14.61 2.30 -32.56
C ASP A 69 -14.78 3.14 -31.29
N SER A 70 -15.24 4.37 -31.48
CA SER A 70 -15.85 5.20 -30.44
C SER A 70 -17.20 4.62 -30.02
N ARG A 71 -17.24 3.88 -28.90
CA ARG A 71 -18.51 3.60 -28.20
C ARG A 71 -18.48 3.99 -26.73
N PRO A 72 -19.44 4.80 -26.26
CA PRO A 72 -19.89 4.79 -24.87
C PRO A 72 -20.99 3.72 -24.68
N ARG A 73 -21.35 3.42 -23.43
CA ARG A 73 -22.52 2.60 -22.96
C ARG A 73 -22.22 1.15 -22.55
N GLY A 74 -21.55 1.02 -21.41
CA GLY A 74 -21.58 -0.17 -20.53
C GLY A 74 -21.25 0.15 -19.07
N THR A 75 -21.01 1.43 -18.76
CA THR A 75 -20.33 1.89 -17.54
C THR A 75 -21.21 1.85 -16.29
N CYS A 76 -22.53 2.05 -16.38
CA CYS A 76 -23.37 2.18 -15.19
C CYS A 76 -23.51 0.87 -14.39
N LEU A 77 -23.81 -0.26 -15.06
CA LEU A 77 -23.95 -1.55 -14.38
C LEU A 77 -22.60 -2.07 -13.85
N PHE A 78 -21.53 -1.85 -14.62
CA PHE A 78 -20.17 -2.21 -14.20
C PHE A 78 -19.74 -1.40 -12.97
N LEU A 79 -19.97 -0.08 -12.98
CA LEU A 79 -19.67 0.82 -11.88
C LEU A 79 -20.48 0.46 -10.64
N MET A 80 -21.78 0.17 -10.79
CA MET A 80 -22.63 -0.24 -9.66
C MET A 80 -22.14 -1.55 -9.03
N ARG A 81 -21.77 -2.53 -9.86
CA ARG A 81 -21.21 -3.80 -9.36
C ARG A 81 -19.84 -3.60 -8.69
N PHE A 82 -19.02 -2.70 -9.21
CA PHE A 82 -17.72 -2.35 -8.62
C PHE A 82 -17.89 -1.67 -7.26
N LEU A 83 -18.78 -0.67 -7.16
CA LEU A 83 -19.09 0.02 -5.92
C LEU A 83 -19.65 -0.94 -4.86
N LEU A 84 -20.51 -1.87 -5.27
CA LEU A 84 -21.10 -2.87 -4.38
C LEU A 84 -20.04 -3.85 -3.86
N LEU A 85 -19.13 -4.32 -4.73
CA LEU A 85 -17.99 -5.14 -4.34
C LEU A 85 -17.04 -4.39 -3.40
N TRP A 86 -16.74 -3.12 -3.70
CA TRP A 86 -15.88 -2.29 -2.86
C TRP A 86 -16.49 -2.09 -1.47
N PHE A 87 -17.79 -1.78 -1.40
CA PHE A 87 -18.50 -1.64 -0.13
C PHE A 87 -18.52 -2.96 0.65
N GLN A 88 -18.85 -4.07 -0.01
CA GLN A 88 -18.86 -5.40 0.59
C GLN A 88 -17.49 -5.77 1.16
N ASN A 89 -16.42 -5.56 0.38
CA ASN A 89 -15.04 -5.77 0.84
C ASN A 89 -14.70 -4.86 2.01
N GLY A 90 -15.12 -3.59 1.96
CA GLY A 90 -15.09 -2.61 3.05
C GLY A 90 -15.64 -3.16 4.37
N VAL A 91 -16.84 -3.73 4.34
CA VAL A 91 -17.48 -4.32 5.52
C VAL A 91 -16.74 -5.59 5.97
N ILE A 92 -16.38 -6.50 5.05
CA ILE A 92 -15.70 -7.76 5.38
C ILE A 92 -14.34 -7.48 6.05
N LYS A 93 -13.50 -6.63 5.45
CA LYS A 93 -12.20 -6.25 6.04
C LYS A 93 -12.38 -5.40 7.29
N GLY A 94 -13.42 -4.56 7.31
CA GLY A 94 -13.82 -3.69 8.41
C GLY A 94 -14.28 -4.41 9.68
N VAL A 95 -14.60 -5.70 9.57
CA VAL A 95 -15.09 -6.53 10.68
C VAL A 95 -14.07 -7.62 11.08
N TYR A 96 -13.06 -7.90 10.24
CA TYR A 96 -12.01 -8.87 10.54
C TYR A 96 -11.29 -8.57 11.87
N PRO A 97 -11.04 -9.56 12.75
CA PRO A 97 -11.14 -11.01 12.56
C PRO A 97 -12.55 -11.60 12.76
N ALA A 98 -13.55 -10.78 13.08
CA ALA A 98 -14.94 -11.23 13.13
C ALA A 98 -15.52 -11.45 11.71
N SER A 99 -16.78 -11.87 11.61
CA SER A 99 -17.50 -12.02 10.33
C SER A 99 -18.76 -11.16 10.36
N PRO A 100 -19.25 -10.63 9.22
CA PRO A 100 -20.53 -9.90 9.22
C PRO A 100 -21.69 -10.74 9.79
N SER A 101 -21.67 -12.05 9.56
CA SER A 101 -22.66 -12.98 10.13
C SER A 101 -22.62 -13.07 11.66
N SER A 102 -21.49 -12.78 12.31
CA SER A 102 -21.39 -12.78 13.78
C SER A 102 -22.30 -11.75 14.45
N TRP A 103 -22.70 -10.70 13.72
CA TRP A 103 -23.69 -9.73 14.18
C TRP A 103 -25.05 -10.38 14.49
N LEU A 104 -25.52 -11.26 13.60
CA LEU A 104 -26.80 -11.95 13.77
C LEU A 104 -26.79 -12.81 15.04
N PHE A 105 -25.67 -13.49 15.33
CA PHE A 105 -25.54 -14.27 16.56
C PHE A 105 -25.62 -13.41 17.82
N VAL A 106 -25.01 -12.21 17.82
CA VAL A 106 -25.12 -11.27 18.95
C VAL A 106 -26.55 -10.78 19.10
N VAL A 107 -27.22 -10.37 18.01
CA VAL A 107 -28.61 -9.91 18.04
C VAL A 107 -29.54 -11.02 18.55
N ILE A 108 -29.43 -12.23 18.02
CA ILE A 108 -30.26 -13.38 18.44
C ILE A 108 -30.00 -13.69 19.92
N ALA A 109 -28.75 -13.68 20.38
CA ALA A 109 -28.43 -13.92 21.78
C ALA A 109 -29.06 -12.87 22.71
N ILE A 110 -28.95 -11.58 22.36
CA ILE A 110 -29.56 -10.50 23.15
C ILE A 110 -31.09 -10.63 23.15
N LEU A 111 -31.72 -10.84 21.99
CA LEU A 111 -33.17 -11.02 21.91
C LEU A 111 -33.65 -12.26 22.69
N ALA A 112 -32.90 -13.36 22.66
CA ALA A 112 -33.21 -14.57 23.42
C ALA A 112 -33.12 -14.31 24.93
N THR A 113 -32.08 -13.62 25.41
CA THR A 113 -31.95 -13.26 26.83
C THR A 113 -33.08 -12.33 27.30
N MET A 114 -33.50 -11.39 26.45
CA MET A 114 -34.65 -10.53 26.74
C MET A 114 -35.96 -11.31 26.82
N TYR A 115 -36.16 -12.29 25.94
CA TYR A 115 -37.33 -13.18 26.00
C TYR A 115 -37.35 -14.00 27.30
N MET A 116 -36.18 -14.42 27.79
CA MET A 116 -36.00 -15.10 29.07
C MET A 116 -36.10 -14.17 30.29
N ARG A 117 -36.46 -12.89 30.12
CA ARG A 117 -36.55 -11.86 31.18
C ARG A 117 -35.26 -11.60 31.96
N SER A 118 -34.13 -12.03 31.44
CA SER A 118 -32.79 -11.67 31.93
C SER A 118 -32.29 -10.48 31.11
N ASP A 119 -31.97 -9.35 31.73
CA ASP A 119 -31.39 -8.20 31.03
C ASP A 119 -29.85 -8.23 31.11
N PRO A 120 -29.14 -8.72 30.07
CA PRO A 120 -27.68 -8.71 30.05
C PRO A 120 -27.11 -7.31 29.88
N SER A 121 -27.93 -6.33 29.47
CA SER A 121 -27.48 -4.95 29.24
C SER A 121 -27.38 -4.13 30.53
N MET A 122 -27.80 -4.69 31.68
CA MET A 122 -27.83 -3.98 32.97
C MET A 122 -28.58 -2.63 32.87
N GLY A 123 -29.73 -2.62 32.18
CA GLY A 123 -30.55 -1.43 31.97
C GLY A 123 -30.11 -0.52 30.83
N LEU A 124 -29.01 -0.78 30.11
CA LEU A 124 -28.58 0.07 29.00
C LEU A 124 -29.63 0.16 27.89
N ILE A 125 -30.33 -0.93 27.58
CA ILE A 125 -31.37 -0.94 26.54
C ILE A 125 -32.48 0.05 26.89
N THR A 126 -32.91 0.09 28.16
CA THR A 126 -33.92 1.05 28.62
C THR A 126 -33.42 2.50 28.56
N LYS A 127 -32.13 2.72 28.86
CA LYS A 127 -31.50 4.04 28.75
C LYS A 127 -31.40 4.52 27.30
N ILE A 128 -31.08 3.61 26.37
CA ILE A 128 -31.09 3.90 24.92
C ILE A 128 -32.51 4.26 24.48
N GLN A 129 -33.52 3.52 24.94
CA GLN A 129 -34.92 3.78 24.62
C GLN A 129 -35.38 5.18 25.06
N GLN A 130 -34.94 5.64 26.24
CA GLN A 130 -35.25 6.97 26.76
C GLN A 130 -34.60 8.11 25.94
N HIS A 131 -33.47 7.85 25.28
CA HIS A 131 -32.74 8.84 24.47
C HIS A 131 -33.05 8.75 22.97
N LEU A 132 -34.03 7.92 22.56
CA LEU A 132 -34.49 7.89 21.18
C LEU A 132 -35.14 9.24 20.82
N PRO A 133 -34.91 9.77 19.61
CA PRO A 133 -35.52 11.02 19.17
C PRO A 133 -37.05 10.94 19.19
N LEU A 134 -37.70 12.06 19.53
CA LEU A 134 -39.15 12.19 19.68
C LEU A 134 -39.94 11.68 18.46
N SER A 135 -39.41 11.82 17.25
CA SER A 135 -40.02 11.32 16.01
C SER A 135 -40.18 9.79 15.99
N LEU A 136 -39.19 9.04 16.50
CA LEU A 136 -39.25 7.59 16.61
C LEU A 136 -40.15 7.16 17.78
N HIS A 137 -40.22 7.95 18.85
CA HIS A 137 -41.14 7.71 19.97
C HIS A 137 -42.61 7.77 19.54
N VAL A 138 -42.98 8.75 18.71
CA VAL A 138 -44.36 8.92 18.23
C VAL A 138 -44.75 7.87 17.18
N SER A 139 -43.77 7.35 16.44
CA SER A 139 -44.01 6.47 15.29
C SER A 139 -43.98 4.97 15.63
N LEU A 140 -43.35 4.57 16.74
CA LEU A 140 -43.17 3.17 17.13
C LEU A 140 -43.94 2.83 18.41
N SER A 141 -44.54 1.64 18.43
CA SER A 141 -45.14 1.05 19.63
C SER A 141 -44.09 0.79 20.72
N ALA A 142 -44.49 0.68 21.99
CA ALA A 142 -43.58 0.41 23.10
C ALA A 142 -42.70 -0.83 22.86
N GLN A 143 -43.27 -1.88 22.26
CA GLN A 143 -42.53 -3.09 21.88
C GLN A 143 -41.54 -2.81 20.73
N GLY A 144 -41.93 -2.02 19.72
CA GLY A 144 -41.05 -1.59 18.64
C GLY A 144 -39.86 -0.77 19.12
N GLN A 145 -40.07 0.12 20.10
CA GLN A 145 -39.00 0.91 20.72
C GLN A 145 -38.00 0.02 21.48
N THR A 146 -38.49 -0.96 22.23
CA THR A 146 -37.64 -1.94 22.93
C THR A 146 -36.82 -2.78 21.95
N MET A 147 -37.42 -3.25 20.84
CA MET A 147 -36.70 -4.01 19.82
C MET A 147 -35.64 -3.17 19.10
N LEU A 148 -35.95 -1.92 18.75
CA LEU A 148 -34.98 -0.99 18.15
C LEU A 148 -33.81 -0.72 19.09
N SER A 149 -34.10 -0.48 20.37
CA SER A 149 -33.08 -0.22 21.40
C SER A 149 -32.19 -1.45 21.63
N ALA A 150 -32.78 -2.65 21.63
CA ALA A 150 -32.04 -3.91 21.71
C ALA A 150 -31.15 -4.15 20.48
N LEU A 151 -31.63 -3.79 19.28
CA LEU A 151 -30.86 -3.86 18.05
C LEU A 151 -29.66 -2.90 18.08
N LEU A 152 -29.87 -1.65 18.52
CA LEU A 152 -28.82 -0.65 18.70
C LEU A 152 -27.79 -1.07 19.75
N PHE A 153 -28.24 -1.62 20.88
CA PHE A 153 -27.32 -2.15 21.89
C PHE A 153 -26.49 -3.31 21.32
N SER A 154 -27.13 -4.24 20.62
CA SER A 154 -26.47 -5.40 20.02
C SER A 154 -25.44 -5.01 18.95
N THR A 155 -25.73 -4.00 18.12
CA THR A 155 -24.77 -3.48 17.13
C THR A 155 -23.57 -2.83 17.81
N LEU A 156 -23.78 -2.02 18.85
CA LEU A 156 -22.70 -1.38 19.61
C LEU A 156 -21.83 -2.41 20.35
N LEU A 157 -22.44 -3.40 21.00
CA LEU A 157 -21.74 -4.50 21.66
C LEU A 157 -20.90 -5.29 20.65
N TRP A 158 -21.47 -5.60 19.49
CA TRP A 158 -20.78 -6.31 18.42
C TRP A 158 -19.58 -5.52 17.86
N LEU A 159 -19.74 -4.21 17.62
CA LEU A 159 -18.64 -3.34 17.21
C LEU A 159 -17.54 -3.26 18.28
N SER A 160 -17.90 -3.16 19.55
CA SER A 160 -16.95 -3.18 20.67
C SER A 160 -16.15 -4.50 20.71
N LEU A 161 -16.83 -5.64 20.55
CA LEU A 161 -16.17 -6.95 20.48
C LEU A 161 -15.19 -7.05 19.31
N ILE A 162 -15.54 -6.51 18.14
CA ILE A 162 -14.63 -6.46 16.98
C ILE A 162 -13.38 -5.63 17.29
N LEU A 163 -13.56 -4.45 17.88
CA LEU A 163 -12.43 -3.58 18.25
C LEU A 163 -11.52 -4.26 19.29
N ALA A 164 -12.11 -4.95 20.28
CA ALA A 164 -11.36 -5.73 21.25
C ALA A 164 -10.57 -6.88 20.58
N LEU A 165 -11.21 -7.66 19.70
CA LEU A 165 -10.54 -8.74 18.97
C LEU A 165 -9.40 -8.23 18.08
N ARG A 166 -9.58 -7.08 17.43
CA ARG A 166 -8.53 -6.41 16.65
C ARG A 166 -7.37 -5.95 17.50
N PHE A 167 -7.67 -5.35 18.65
CA PHE A 167 -6.66 -4.94 19.60
C PHE A 167 -5.85 -6.14 20.10
N CYS A 168 -6.52 -7.25 20.47
CA CYS A 168 -5.87 -8.51 20.82
C CYS A 168 -5.00 -9.05 19.68
N LEU A 169 -5.49 -9.03 18.44
CA LEU A 169 -4.70 -9.45 17.28
C LEU A 169 -3.47 -8.56 17.07
N LYS A 170 -3.61 -7.24 17.23
CA LYS A 170 -2.49 -6.30 17.15
C LYS A 170 -1.45 -6.55 18.24
N LEU A 171 -1.88 -6.82 19.47
CA LEU A 171 -0.98 -7.18 20.57
C LEU A 171 -0.22 -8.48 20.29
N LEU A 172 -0.90 -9.51 19.79
CA LEU A 172 -0.25 -10.76 19.39
C LEU A 172 0.76 -10.51 18.27
N LEU A 173 0.39 -9.75 17.23
CA LEU A 173 1.31 -9.45 16.13
C LEU A 173 2.49 -8.55 16.55
N SER A 174 2.37 -7.84 17.68
CA SER A 174 3.45 -7.02 18.26
C SER A 174 4.47 -7.84 19.05
N TYR A 175 4.30 -9.16 19.19
CA TYR A 175 5.31 -10.03 19.79
C TYR A 175 6.41 -10.36 18.77
N HIS A 176 7.65 -10.01 19.09
CA HIS A 176 8.81 -10.11 18.18
C HIS A 176 9.88 -11.11 18.64
N GLN A 177 9.78 -11.64 19.86
CA GLN A 177 10.83 -12.51 20.43
C GLN A 177 11.02 -13.81 19.65
N TRP A 178 9.96 -14.29 18.99
CA TRP A 178 10.03 -15.47 18.11
C TRP A 178 11.08 -15.35 16.99
N MET A 179 11.44 -14.13 16.56
CA MET A 179 12.45 -13.91 15.50
C MET A 179 13.88 -14.17 15.97
N PHE A 180 14.13 -14.05 17.27
CA PHE A 180 15.45 -14.22 17.88
C PHE A 180 15.65 -15.61 18.48
N GLU A 181 14.62 -16.47 18.45
CA GLU A 181 14.72 -17.86 18.88
C GLU A 181 15.56 -18.68 17.90
N GLN A 182 16.39 -19.58 18.44
CA GLN A 182 17.21 -20.47 17.62
C GLN A 182 16.34 -21.51 16.89
N HIS A 183 16.66 -21.75 15.62
CA HIS A 183 15.98 -22.76 14.81
C HIS A 183 16.02 -24.13 15.52
N GLY A 184 14.85 -24.76 15.67
CA GLY A 184 14.70 -26.08 16.29
C GLY A 184 14.36 -26.08 17.79
N ARG A 185 14.51 -24.96 18.51
CA ARG A 185 14.13 -24.84 19.92
C ARG A 185 13.16 -23.67 20.12
N VAL A 186 11.86 -23.98 20.07
CA VAL A 186 10.80 -22.99 20.33
C VAL A 186 10.36 -22.99 21.78
N SER A 187 10.30 -21.80 22.38
CA SER A 187 9.87 -21.62 23.77
C SER A 187 8.39 -21.98 23.95
N ASN A 188 7.99 -22.39 25.17
CA ASN A 188 6.58 -22.68 25.46
C ASN A 188 5.70 -21.42 25.32
N THR A 189 6.23 -20.24 25.62
CA THR A 189 5.56 -18.95 25.39
C THR A 189 5.26 -18.73 23.92
N THR A 190 6.24 -18.96 23.04
CA THR A 190 6.06 -18.85 21.58
C THR A 190 5.09 -19.91 21.05
N LYS A 191 5.08 -21.13 21.58
CA LYS A 191 4.07 -22.15 21.22
C LYS A 191 2.63 -21.71 21.55
N ILE A 192 2.41 -21.21 22.78
CA ILE A 192 1.10 -20.71 23.22
C ILE A 192 0.69 -19.51 22.35
N TRP A 193 1.61 -18.56 22.14
CA TRP A 193 1.39 -17.39 21.30
C TRP A 193 0.99 -17.75 19.87
N VAL A 194 1.71 -18.66 19.20
CA VAL A 194 1.36 -19.13 17.85
C VAL A 194 -0.03 -19.75 17.84
N THR A 195 -0.40 -20.50 18.88
CA THR A 195 -1.70 -21.15 18.99
C THR A 195 -2.82 -20.11 19.10
N LEU A 196 -2.65 -19.11 19.95
CA LEU A 196 -3.59 -17.98 20.08
C LEU A 196 -3.71 -17.19 18.78
N LEU A 197 -2.58 -16.91 18.11
CA LEU A 197 -2.55 -16.22 16.84
C LEU A 197 -3.28 -17.03 15.76
N ARG A 198 -3.10 -18.36 15.71
CA ARG A 198 -3.85 -19.25 14.79
C ARG A 198 -5.35 -19.20 15.04
N LEU A 199 -5.79 -19.20 16.29
CA LEU A 199 -7.21 -19.15 16.63
C LEU A 199 -7.84 -17.84 16.13
N LEU A 200 -7.19 -16.70 16.38
CA LEU A 200 -7.68 -15.38 15.94
C LEU A 200 -7.51 -15.13 14.44
N SER A 201 -6.55 -15.78 13.77
CA SER A 201 -6.29 -15.65 12.33
C SER A 201 -6.92 -16.74 11.45
N SER A 202 -7.69 -17.66 12.06
CA SER A 202 -8.22 -18.87 11.42
C SER A 202 -9.18 -18.63 10.25
N ARG A 203 -9.85 -17.46 10.21
CA ARG A 203 -10.84 -17.14 9.19
C ARG A 203 -10.19 -16.71 7.87
N LYS A 204 -10.91 -16.96 6.76
CA LYS A 204 -10.50 -16.61 5.39
C LYS A 204 -10.42 -15.07 5.26
N PRO A 205 -9.21 -14.47 5.26
CA PRO A 205 -9.07 -13.02 5.16
C PRO A 205 -9.05 -12.61 3.68
N LEU A 206 -9.59 -11.43 3.40
CA LEU A 206 -9.28 -10.66 2.18
C LEU A 206 -7.84 -10.12 2.25
N LEU A 207 -7.27 -9.76 1.10
CA LEU A 207 -5.89 -9.29 0.92
C LEU A 207 -5.48 -8.24 1.97
N TYR A 208 -6.33 -7.25 2.25
CA TYR A 208 -6.03 -6.15 3.16
C TYR A 208 -6.59 -6.31 4.59
N SER A 209 -7.10 -7.49 4.96
CA SER A 209 -7.79 -7.69 6.25
C SER A 209 -6.91 -7.45 7.47
N TYR A 210 -5.60 -7.70 7.36
CA TYR A 210 -4.66 -7.53 8.47
C TYR A 210 -4.09 -6.11 8.58
N GLN A 211 -4.25 -5.24 7.58
CA GLN A 211 -3.53 -3.96 7.49
C GLN A 211 -3.77 -3.05 8.71
N THR A 212 -4.98 -3.08 9.28
CA THR A 212 -5.35 -2.31 10.48
C THR A 212 -4.85 -2.95 11.79
N SER A 213 -4.51 -4.23 11.75
CA SER A 213 -4.04 -5.00 12.91
C SER A 213 -2.52 -5.18 12.94
N LEU A 214 -1.81 -4.82 11.87
CA LEU A 214 -0.35 -4.87 11.85
C LEU A 214 0.24 -3.88 12.89
N PRO A 215 1.31 -4.26 13.58
CA PRO A 215 2.01 -3.37 14.50
C PRO A 215 2.69 -2.22 13.73
N HIS A 216 2.87 -1.09 14.41
CA HIS A 216 3.72 -0.02 13.89
C HIS A 216 5.17 -0.47 13.93
N LEU A 217 5.97 -0.01 12.97
CA LEU A 217 7.41 -0.27 12.97
C LEU A 217 8.03 0.36 14.23
N PRO A 218 8.71 -0.42 15.10
CA PRO A 218 9.31 0.13 16.31
C PRO A 218 10.50 1.04 15.99
N VAL A 219 10.71 2.05 16.83
CA VAL A 219 11.90 2.90 16.79
C VAL A 219 12.96 2.31 17.74
N PRO A 220 14.10 1.78 17.22
CA PRO A 220 15.16 1.23 18.06
C PRO A 220 15.73 2.27 19.01
N VAL A 221 16.27 1.84 20.15
CA VAL A 221 16.93 2.75 21.11
C VAL A 221 18.25 3.25 20.54
N ILE A 222 18.52 4.55 20.66
CA ILE A 222 19.70 5.19 20.07
C ILE A 222 21.01 4.52 20.49
N LYS A 223 21.15 4.17 21.77
CA LYS A 223 22.34 3.47 22.30
C LYS A 223 22.59 2.14 21.59
N GLU A 224 21.55 1.34 21.36
CA GLU A 224 21.68 0.09 20.61
C GLU A 224 22.01 0.34 19.14
N THR A 225 21.39 1.33 18.52
CA THR A 225 21.69 1.72 17.13
C THR A 225 23.15 2.14 16.97
N VAL A 226 23.66 2.98 17.87
CA VAL A 226 25.05 3.45 17.87
C VAL A 226 26.03 2.31 18.11
N SER A 227 25.74 1.43 19.07
CA SER A 227 26.56 0.26 19.36
C SER A 227 26.63 -0.70 18.15
N ARG A 228 25.50 -1.00 17.52
CA ARG A 228 25.46 -1.84 16.31
C ARG A 228 26.15 -1.17 15.12
N TYR A 229 26.02 0.16 14.98
CA TYR A 229 26.74 0.93 13.97
C TYR A 229 28.26 0.77 14.14
N LEU A 230 28.79 1.00 15.34
CA LEU A 230 30.22 0.84 15.61
C LEU A 230 30.67 -0.61 15.39
N LEU A 231 29.89 -1.60 15.81
CA LEU A 231 30.18 -3.01 15.52
C LEU A 231 30.30 -3.27 14.01
N SER A 232 29.38 -2.72 13.21
CA SER A 232 29.41 -2.89 11.76
C SER A 232 30.53 -2.10 11.06
N ALA A 233 30.94 -0.97 11.64
CA ALA A 233 32.02 -0.14 11.13
C ALA A 233 33.40 -0.67 11.47
N ARG A 234 33.55 -1.43 12.57
CA ARG A 234 34.84 -1.96 13.05
C ARG A 234 35.66 -2.68 11.97
N PRO A 235 35.13 -3.63 11.19
CA PRO A 235 35.92 -4.32 10.16
C PRO A 235 36.30 -3.44 8.96
N LEU A 236 35.73 -2.23 8.84
CA LEU A 236 35.97 -1.31 7.74
C LEU A 236 36.99 -0.21 8.08
N LEU A 237 37.40 -0.12 9.35
CA LEU A 237 38.21 0.98 9.87
C LEU A 237 39.50 0.48 10.51
N THR A 238 40.56 1.28 10.39
CA THR A 238 41.78 1.13 11.18
C THR A 238 41.51 1.42 12.66
N ASP A 239 42.45 1.08 13.55
CA ASP A 239 42.30 1.34 14.98
C ASP A 239 42.12 2.83 15.29
N GLU A 240 42.95 3.68 14.69
CA GLU A 240 42.83 5.14 14.83
C GLU A 240 41.49 5.66 14.29
N GLY A 241 41.06 5.16 13.12
CA GLY A 241 39.78 5.53 12.51
C GLY A 241 38.59 5.10 13.37
N TYR A 242 38.66 3.91 13.96
CA TYR A 242 37.64 3.38 14.85
C TYR A 242 37.57 4.17 16.16
N GLU A 243 38.71 4.53 16.75
CA GLU A 243 38.75 5.36 17.96
C GLU A 243 38.12 6.74 17.70
N ARG A 244 38.48 7.38 16.59
CA ARG A 244 37.86 8.63 16.15
C ARG A 244 36.35 8.48 15.99
N MET A 245 35.90 7.42 15.32
CA MET A 245 34.48 7.19 15.08
C MET A 245 33.70 6.92 16.37
N THR A 246 34.32 6.21 17.31
CA THR A 246 33.77 5.96 18.65
C THR A 246 33.55 7.27 19.41
N LYS A 247 34.51 8.20 19.35
CA LYS A 247 34.38 9.54 19.97
C LYS A 247 33.21 10.33 19.35
N LEU A 248 33.11 10.37 18.02
CA LEU A 248 32.03 11.06 17.31
C LEU A 248 30.65 10.45 17.61
N ALA A 249 30.56 9.12 17.61
CA ALA A 249 29.35 8.38 17.93
C ALA A 249 28.85 8.68 19.36
N ALA A 250 29.77 8.74 20.34
CA ALA A 250 29.45 9.11 21.70
C ALA A 250 28.97 10.58 21.82
N GLN A 251 29.60 11.51 21.09
CA GLN A 251 29.15 12.91 21.05
C GLN A 251 27.75 13.04 20.44
N PHE A 252 27.48 12.31 19.36
CA PHE A 252 26.16 12.26 18.74
C PHE A 252 25.10 11.71 19.70
N GLU A 253 25.37 10.57 20.33
CA GLU A 253 24.47 9.94 21.30
C GLU A 253 24.14 10.92 22.45
N ASN A 254 25.14 11.56 23.03
CA ASN A 254 24.98 12.43 24.20
C ASN A 254 24.34 13.80 23.90
N ASN A 255 24.29 14.23 22.64
CA ASN A 255 23.81 15.56 22.27
C ASN A 255 22.70 15.50 21.20
N LEU A 256 23.03 15.75 19.93
CA LEU A 256 22.07 15.90 18.84
C LEU A 256 21.20 14.65 18.63
N GLY A 257 21.79 13.46 18.75
CA GLY A 257 21.10 12.19 18.51
C GLY A 257 19.91 11.99 19.43
N ASN A 258 20.04 12.31 20.72
CA ASN A 258 18.92 12.22 21.67
C ASN A 258 17.77 13.19 21.32
N ARG A 259 18.09 14.40 20.81
CA ARG A 259 17.06 15.34 20.33
C ARG A 259 16.35 14.81 19.08
N LEU A 260 17.08 14.32 18.09
CA LEU A 260 16.52 13.73 16.87
C LEU A 260 15.67 12.48 17.18
N GLN A 261 16.13 11.64 18.11
CA GLN A 261 15.41 10.45 18.55
C GLN A 261 14.04 10.79 19.17
N ARG A 262 13.92 11.93 19.87
CA ARG A 262 12.61 12.41 20.39
C ARG A 262 11.67 12.77 19.24
N TYR A 263 12.14 13.50 18.23
CA TYR A 263 11.33 13.81 17.05
C TYR A 263 10.95 12.56 16.26
N LEU A 264 11.85 11.60 16.14
CA LEU A 264 11.58 10.33 15.47
C LEU A 264 10.49 9.52 16.20
N LYS A 265 10.57 9.45 17.54
CA LYS A 265 9.53 8.83 18.37
C LYS A 265 8.19 9.54 18.22
N LEU A 266 8.18 10.87 18.21
CA LEU A 266 6.97 11.65 17.95
C LEU A 266 6.39 11.29 16.59
N LYS A 267 7.18 11.31 15.50
CA LYS A 267 6.73 10.88 14.17
C LYS A 267 6.13 9.48 14.18
N ALA A 268 6.77 8.53 14.86
CA ALA A 268 6.32 7.15 14.93
C ALA A 268 4.98 6.94 15.66
N LEU A 269 4.56 7.88 16.52
CA LEU A 269 3.24 7.83 17.17
C LEU A 269 2.09 8.16 16.20
N TRP A 270 2.35 9.01 15.21
CA TRP A 270 1.33 9.50 14.28
C TRP A 270 1.39 8.81 12.91
N ALA A 271 2.56 8.31 12.52
CA ALA A 271 2.75 7.62 11.25
C ALA A 271 2.35 6.13 11.34
N THR A 272 1.74 5.61 10.27
CA THR A 272 1.52 4.16 10.10
C THR A 272 2.87 3.41 10.05
N ASN A 273 3.84 3.98 9.35
CA ASN A 273 5.24 3.59 9.35
C ASN A 273 6.09 4.86 9.27
N TYR A 274 7.01 5.05 10.23
CA TYR A 274 7.79 6.29 10.31
C TYR A 274 8.86 6.44 9.22
N VAL A 275 9.18 5.36 8.50
CA VAL A 275 10.25 5.30 7.49
C VAL A 275 9.71 5.39 6.07
N SER A 276 8.50 4.88 5.79
CA SER A 276 8.05 4.61 4.42
C SER A 276 8.03 5.84 3.50
N ASP A 277 7.57 6.99 3.99
CA ASP A 277 7.54 8.24 3.24
C ASP A 277 8.94 8.74 2.91
N TRP A 278 9.82 8.78 3.91
CA TRP A 278 11.21 9.20 3.71
C TRP A 278 12.01 8.22 2.84
N TRP A 279 11.76 6.91 2.98
CA TRP A 279 12.41 5.89 2.17
C TRP A 279 12.02 6.03 0.70
N GLU A 280 10.72 6.16 0.42
CA GLU A 280 10.22 6.38 -0.94
C GLU A 280 10.80 7.66 -1.54
N GLU A 281 10.72 8.78 -0.81
CA GLU A 281 11.14 10.08 -1.32
C GLU A 281 12.67 10.20 -1.48
N TYR A 282 13.43 10.01 -0.40
CA TYR A 282 14.86 10.34 -0.38
C TYR A 282 15.74 9.25 -1.00
N ILE A 283 15.35 7.98 -0.91
CA ILE A 283 16.18 6.89 -1.45
C ILE A 283 15.88 6.65 -2.92
N TYR A 284 14.62 6.73 -3.34
CA TYR A 284 14.23 6.42 -4.72
C TYR A 284 13.88 7.66 -5.53
N LEU A 285 12.93 8.47 -5.07
CA LEU A 285 12.32 9.50 -5.91
C LEU A 285 13.19 10.74 -6.08
N ARG A 286 14.10 11.04 -5.16
CA ARG A 286 15.06 12.16 -5.25
C ARG A 286 16.38 11.78 -5.93
N SER A 287 16.70 10.49 -6.05
CA SER A 287 17.90 10.05 -6.75
C SER A 287 17.87 10.48 -8.22
N ARG A 288 18.93 11.16 -8.66
CA ARG A 288 19.04 11.72 -10.02
C ARG A 288 19.74 10.78 -11.01
N GLY A 289 20.37 9.71 -10.53
CA GLY A 289 21.03 8.73 -11.38
C GLY A 289 20.04 7.93 -12.23
N PRO A 290 20.53 7.26 -13.29
CA PRO A 290 19.68 6.53 -14.22
C PRO A 290 19.09 5.30 -13.53
N ILE A 291 17.77 5.14 -13.59
CA ILE A 291 17.06 4.11 -12.81
C ILE A 291 17.18 2.71 -13.43
N MET A 292 17.36 2.60 -14.75
CA MET A 292 17.40 1.28 -15.41
C MET A 292 18.52 0.38 -14.92
N VAL A 293 19.68 0.95 -14.59
CA VAL A 293 20.85 0.20 -14.11
C VAL A 293 20.93 0.21 -12.59
N ASN A 294 20.63 1.34 -11.95
CA ASN A 294 20.94 1.53 -10.53
C ASN A 294 19.79 1.18 -9.57
N SER A 295 18.55 1.06 -10.06
CA SER A 295 17.38 0.88 -9.19
C SER A 295 16.39 -0.18 -9.67
N ASN A 296 16.20 -0.35 -10.98
CA ASN A 296 15.30 -1.35 -11.52
C ASN A 296 15.88 -2.75 -11.32
N TYR A 297 15.01 -3.71 -11.00
CA TYR A 297 15.35 -5.12 -10.94
C TYR A 297 14.48 -5.87 -11.95
N TYR A 298 14.99 -6.99 -12.46
CA TYR A 298 14.26 -7.85 -13.38
C TYR A 298 14.30 -9.29 -12.88
N GLY A 299 13.21 -10.01 -13.11
CA GLY A 299 13.14 -11.45 -12.98
C GLY A 299 12.84 -12.05 -14.36
N MET A 300 13.52 -13.12 -14.71
CA MET A 300 13.22 -13.88 -15.92
C MET A 300 12.22 -14.98 -15.58
N ASP A 301 11.16 -15.10 -16.36
CA ASP A 301 10.24 -16.22 -16.27
C ASP A 301 10.81 -17.45 -17.02
N PHE A 302 10.29 -18.63 -16.68
CA PHE A 302 10.51 -19.92 -17.33
C PHE A 302 11.94 -20.23 -17.83
N LEU A 303 12.95 -20.12 -16.97
CA LEU A 303 14.33 -20.55 -17.25
C LEU A 303 14.45 -21.98 -17.83
N TYR A 304 13.52 -22.89 -17.49
CA TYR A 304 13.59 -24.30 -17.86
C TYR A 304 12.40 -24.80 -18.68
N VAL A 305 11.47 -23.93 -19.06
CA VAL A 305 10.25 -24.34 -19.78
C VAL A 305 9.96 -23.36 -20.90
N SER A 306 9.60 -23.86 -22.08
CA SER A 306 9.09 -23.02 -23.17
C SER A 306 7.68 -23.50 -23.53
N PRO A 307 6.62 -22.87 -22.98
CA PRO A 307 5.25 -23.38 -23.13
C PRO A 307 4.77 -23.46 -24.59
N THR A 308 5.25 -22.55 -25.44
CA THR A 308 5.03 -22.56 -26.89
C THR A 308 6.13 -21.76 -27.61
N SER A 309 6.40 -22.10 -28.86
CA SER A 309 7.32 -21.36 -29.74
C SER A 309 6.70 -20.09 -30.34
N VAL A 310 5.36 -19.97 -30.33
CA VAL A 310 4.64 -18.84 -30.92
C VAL A 310 4.66 -17.64 -29.96
N GLN A 311 5.39 -16.58 -30.33
CA GLN A 311 5.54 -15.38 -29.51
C GLN A 311 4.21 -14.70 -29.17
N ALA A 312 3.30 -14.56 -30.15
CA ALA A 312 1.99 -13.95 -29.95
C ALA A 312 1.13 -14.75 -28.95
N ALA A 313 1.15 -16.09 -29.05
CA ALA A 313 0.43 -16.96 -28.13
C ALA A 313 1.00 -16.86 -26.71
N ARG A 314 2.34 -16.83 -26.55
CA ARG A 314 2.98 -16.59 -25.24
C ARG A 314 2.56 -15.26 -24.64
N ALA A 315 2.62 -14.18 -25.42
CA ALA A 315 2.23 -12.85 -24.98
C ALA A 315 0.75 -12.80 -24.58
N GLY A 316 -0.15 -13.33 -25.40
CA GLY A 316 -1.59 -13.38 -25.11
C GLY A 316 -1.93 -14.12 -23.82
N ASN A 317 -1.31 -15.28 -23.58
CA ASN A 317 -1.48 -16.03 -22.33
C ASN A 317 -0.89 -15.28 -21.12
N THR A 318 0.31 -14.70 -21.25
CA THR A 318 0.97 -13.95 -20.18
C THR A 318 0.16 -12.72 -19.78
N ILE A 319 -0.28 -11.92 -20.75
CA ILE A 319 -1.16 -10.76 -20.53
C ILE A 319 -2.45 -11.19 -19.84
N THR A 320 -3.07 -12.29 -20.29
CA THR A 320 -4.29 -12.81 -19.66
C THR A 320 -4.03 -13.19 -18.21
N ALA A 321 -2.95 -13.91 -17.91
CA ALA A 321 -2.59 -14.30 -16.55
C ALA A 321 -2.36 -13.07 -15.64
N LEU A 322 -1.65 -12.05 -16.13
CA LEU A 322 -1.43 -10.79 -15.43
C LEU A 322 -2.74 -10.06 -15.15
N LEU A 323 -3.68 -10.00 -16.11
CA LEU A 323 -4.97 -9.34 -15.93
C LEU A 323 -5.90 -10.11 -14.99
N LEU A 324 -5.85 -11.45 -14.99
CA LEU A 324 -6.53 -12.28 -13.99
C LEU A 324 -5.96 -12.04 -12.59
N TYR A 325 -4.64 -11.86 -12.48
CA TYR A 325 -4.00 -11.51 -11.21
C TYR A 325 -4.40 -10.10 -10.74
N ARG A 326 -4.36 -9.10 -11.64
CA ARG A 326 -4.86 -7.73 -11.38
C ARG A 326 -6.30 -7.75 -10.88
N ARG A 327 -7.17 -8.56 -11.50
CA ARG A 327 -8.55 -8.71 -11.06
C ARG A 327 -8.66 -9.24 -9.64
N LYS A 328 -7.83 -10.20 -9.24
CA LYS A 328 -7.79 -10.72 -7.86
C LYS A 328 -7.27 -9.69 -6.87
N VAL A 329 -6.27 -8.89 -7.25
CA VAL A 329 -5.77 -7.76 -6.43
C VAL A 329 -6.87 -6.73 -6.21
N ASN A 330 -7.51 -6.26 -7.29
CA ASN A 330 -8.56 -5.23 -7.23
C ASN A 330 -9.79 -5.69 -6.43
N ARG A 331 -10.08 -6.99 -6.44
CA ARG A 331 -11.17 -7.60 -5.66
C ARG A 331 -10.75 -8.04 -4.26
N GLU A 332 -9.49 -7.82 -3.88
CA GLU A 332 -8.91 -8.25 -2.60
C GLU A 332 -9.01 -9.77 -2.35
N GLU A 333 -9.15 -10.57 -3.41
CA GLU A 333 -9.36 -12.03 -3.36
C GLU A 333 -8.04 -12.81 -3.16
N LEU A 334 -6.90 -12.14 -3.28
CA LEU A 334 -5.61 -12.74 -2.98
C LEU A 334 -5.49 -13.05 -1.49
N LYS A 335 -4.98 -14.24 -1.17
CA LYS A 335 -4.66 -14.60 0.21
C LYS A 335 -3.54 -13.70 0.71
N PRO A 336 -3.64 -13.10 1.91
CA PRO A 336 -2.56 -12.33 2.48
C PRO A 336 -1.26 -13.14 2.58
N SER A 337 -0.16 -12.53 2.15
CA SER A 337 1.17 -13.12 2.28
C SER A 337 1.54 -13.30 3.74
N ARG A 338 2.32 -14.33 4.03
CA ARG A 338 2.81 -14.64 5.37
C ARG A 338 4.32 -14.87 5.33
N VAL A 339 4.99 -14.69 6.46
CA VAL A 339 6.39 -15.13 6.60
C VAL A 339 6.43 -16.65 6.34
N PRO A 340 7.26 -17.13 5.39
CA PRO A 340 7.31 -18.55 5.03
C PRO A 340 7.42 -19.47 6.25
N GLY A 341 6.61 -20.53 6.27
CA GLY A 341 6.58 -21.49 7.39
C GLY A 341 5.85 -21.00 8.65
N THR A 342 5.30 -19.78 8.67
CA THR A 342 4.59 -19.23 9.85
C THR A 342 3.17 -18.77 9.50
N VAL A 343 2.43 -18.36 10.54
CA VAL A 343 1.06 -17.81 10.40
C VAL A 343 1.04 -16.28 10.38
N ILE A 344 2.20 -15.64 10.41
CA ILE A 344 2.38 -14.20 10.62
C ILE A 344 2.14 -13.48 9.29
N PRO A 345 1.10 -12.62 9.19
CA PRO A 345 0.79 -11.89 7.98
C PRO A 345 1.83 -10.80 7.70
N LEU A 346 2.03 -10.51 6.41
CA LEU A 346 2.86 -9.40 5.93
C LEU A 346 1.99 -8.26 5.41
N CYS A 347 2.58 -7.05 5.38
CA CYS A 347 1.93 -5.90 4.78
C CYS A 347 1.69 -6.12 3.28
N ALA A 348 0.49 -5.80 2.81
CA ALA A 348 0.12 -5.93 1.40
C ALA A 348 0.03 -4.58 0.66
N ALA A 349 0.46 -3.46 1.27
CA ALA A 349 0.25 -2.11 0.73
C ALA A 349 0.86 -1.92 -0.68
N GLN A 350 1.97 -2.60 -0.97
CA GLN A 350 2.63 -2.53 -2.27
C GLN A 350 1.80 -3.14 -3.42
N CYS A 351 0.85 -4.04 -3.12
CA CYS A 351 0.00 -4.66 -4.14
C CYS A 351 -0.87 -3.63 -4.87
N GLU A 352 -1.22 -2.51 -4.22
CA GLU A 352 -2.02 -1.44 -4.83
C GLU A 352 -1.33 -0.81 -6.04
N ARG A 353 0.01 -0.74 -6.03
CA ARG A 353 0.80 -0.02 -7.03
C ARG A 353 1.35 -0.91 -8.14
N MET A 354 1.09 -2.21 -8.10
CA MET A 354 1.67 -3.17 -9.04
C MET A 354 1.13 -3.04 -10.47
N PHE A 355 -0.09 -2.53 -10.64
CA PHE A 355 -0.68 -2.23 -11.95
C PHE A 355 -1.04 -0.76 -12.04
N ASN A 356 -1.09 -0.24 -13.26
CA ASN A 356 -1.47 1.14 -13.55
C ASN A 356 -0.67 2.19 -12.77
N THR A 357 0.60 1.93 -12.50
CA THR A 357 1.48 2.88 -11.83
C THR A 357 2.69 3.12 -12.70
N THR A 358 3.09 4.38 -12.85
CA THR A 358 4.36 4.74 -13.47
C THR A 358 5.06 5.80 -12.64
N ARG A 359 6.37 5.94 -12.84
CA ARG A 359 7.18 7.00 -12.24
C ARG A 359 7.43 8.08 -13.27
N THR A 360 6.86 9.26 -13.05
CA THR A 360 7.10 10.43 -13.90
C THR A 360 8.31 11.21 -13.39
N PRO A 361 9.29 11.55 -14.25
CA PRO A 361 10.43 12.36 -13.85
C PRO A 361 9.96 13.74 -13.39
N GLY A 362 10.57 14.25 -12.32
CA GLY A 362 10.45 15.64 -11.88
C GLY A 362 11.83 16.24 -11.65
N GLU A 363 11.92 17.56 -11.60
CA GLU A 363 13.20 18.30 -11.53
C GLU A 363 14.05 17.87 -10.32
N GLU A 364 13.50 18.00 -9.11
CA GLU A 364 14.18 17.57 -7.88
C GLU A 364 13.69 16.20 -7.38
N THR A 365 12.39 15.93 -7.55
CA THR A 365 11.72 14.75 -7.01
C THR A 365 10.76 14.19 -8.05
N ASP A 366 10.90 12.90 -8.33
CA ASP A 366 10.00 12.20 -9.23
C ASP A 366 8.67 11.88 -8.54
N VAL A 367 7.64 11.64 -9.33
CA VAL A 367 6.29 11.38 -8.82
C VAL A 367 5.83 9.99 -9.24
N LEU A 368 5.25 9.25 -8.30
CA LEU A 368 4.52 8.02 -8.60
C LEU A 368 3.10 8.37 -9.01
N GLN A 369 2.79 8.17 -10.28
CA GLN A 369 1.48 8.40 -10.85
C GLN A 369 0.73 7.07 -10.90
N HIS A 370 -0.42 6.99 -10.22
CA HIS A 370 -1.28 5.81 -10.19
C HIS A 370 -2.64 6.11 -10.82
N TRP A 371 -3.12 5.23 -11.70
CA TRP A 371 -4.42 5.33 -12.34
C TRP A 371 -5.34 4.20 -11.86
N GLN A 372 -6.54 4.55 -11.42
CA GLN A 372 -7.49 3.56 -10.86
C GLN A 372 -8.01 2.60 -11.93
N ASP A 373 -8.28 3.11 -13.14
CA ASP A 373 -8.88 2.34 -14.22
C ASP A 373 -8.10 2.49 -15.53
N SER A 374 -7.71 1.34 -16.08
CA SER A 374 -7.18 1.21 -17.44
C SER A 374 -7.71 -0.07 -18.05
N GLU A 375 -8.28 0.07 -19.25
CA GLU A 375 -8.84 -1.01 -20.06
C GLU A 375 -7.90 -1.41 -21.23
N PHE A 376 -6.70 -0.85 -21.27
CA PHE A 376 -5.69 -1.12 -22.29
C PHE A 376 -4.32 -1.38 -21.67
N ILE A 377 -3.43 -1.95 -22.46
CA ILE A 377 -1.99 -2.03 -22.20
C ILE A 377 -1.24 -1.27 -23.28
N ALA A 378 -0.05 -0.76 -22.95
CA ALA A 378 0.89 -0.25 -23.93
C ALA A 378 1.78 -1.42 -24.40
N VAL A 379 1.95 -1.56 -25.71
CA VAL A 379 2.83 -2.55 -26.33
C VAL A 379 3.88 -1.81 -27.15
N TYR A 380 5.15 -2.09 -26.89
CA TYR A 380 6.25 -1.57 -27.68
C TYR A 380 6.71 -2.63 -28.69
N HIS A 381 6.81 -2.28 -29.97
CA HIS A 381 7.34 -3.15 -31.02
C HIS A 381 8.02 -2.30 -32.11
N ARG A 382 9.28 -2.64 -32.44
CA ARG A 382 10.07 -2.01 -33.52
C ARG A 382 10.02 -0.47 -33.52
N GLY A 383 10.24 0.17 -32.37
CA GLY A 383 10.28 1.63 -32.27
C GLY A 383 8.90 2.30 -32.23
N ARG A 384 7.79 1.54 -32.19
CA ARG A 384 6.43 2.06 -32.12
C ARG A 384 5.71 1.66 -30.84
N TYR A 385 4.79 2.50 -30.41
CA TYR A 385 3.93 2.26 -29.26
C TYR A 385 2.48 2.03 -29.68
N PHE A 386 1.93 0.89 -29.27
CA PHE A 386 0.57 0.48 -29.58
C PHE A 386 -0.28 0.47 -28.32
N ARG A 387 -1.48 1.03 -28.41
CA ARG A 387 -2.51 0.91 -27.38
C ARG A 387 -3.37 -0.32 -27.67
N LEU A 388 -3.14 -1.42 -26.94
CA LEU A 388 -3.89 -2.66 -27.09
C LEU A 388 -5.01 -2.72 -26.05
N TRP A 389 -6.26 -2.74 -26.52
CA TRP A 389 -7.43 -2.88 -25.66
C TRP A 389 -7.56 -4.33 -25.17
N VAL A 390 -7.73 -4.50 -23.87
CA VAL A 390 -7.84 -5.82 -23.23
C VAL A 390 -9.24 -6.13 -22.72
N TYR A 391 -10.16 -5.15 -22.78
CA TYR A 391 -11.58 -5.33 -22.50
C TYR A 391 -12.44 -4.97 -23.71
N ARG A 392 -13.60 -5.64 -23.83
CA ARG A 392 -14.66 -5.30 -24.78
C ARG A 392 -16.00 -5.42 -24.08
N ALA A 393 -16.75 -4.32 -24.01
CA ALA A 393 -18.05 -4.25 -23.34
C ALA A 393 -18.02 -4.82 -21.89
N GLY A 394 -16.99 -4.49 -21.12
CA GLY A 394 -16.81 -4.94 -19.73
C GLY A 394 -16.34 -6.40 -19.58
N ARG A 395 -16.18 -7.15 -20.67
CA ARG A 395 -15.60 -8.50 -20.67
C ARG A 395 -14.11 -8.44 -20.98
N LEU A 396 -13.30 -9.15 -20.18
CA LEU A 396 -11.89 -9.39 -20.50
C LEU A 396 -11.79 -10.22 -21.80
N LEU A 397 -10.95 -9.78 -22.73
CA LEU A 397 -10.68 -10.53 -23.95
C LEU A 397 -10.06 -11.90 -23.63
N SER A 398 -10.39 -12.91 -24.42
CA SER A 398 -9.82 -14.25 -24.31
C SER A 398 -8.35 -14.24 -24.74
N PRO A 399 -7.52 -15.21 -24.30
CA PRO A 399 -6.13 -15.33 -24.73
C PRO A 399 -5.96 -15.29 -26.25
N ARG A 400 -6.85 -15.96 -26.99
CA ARG A 400 -6.85 -15.99 -28.46
C ARG A 400 -7.18 -14.63 -29.09
N GLU A 401 -8.13 -13.88 -28.52
CA GLU A 401 -8.44 -12.52 -28.98
C GLU A 401 -7.25 -11.57 -28.77
N ILE A 402 -6.51 -11.72 -27.67
CA ILE A 402 -5.31 -10.93 -27.38
C ILE A 402 -4.16 -11.37 -28.29
N GLU A 403 -3.96 -12.68 -28.47
CA GLU A 403 -2.98 -13.25 -29.40
C GLU A 403 -3.16 -12.71 -30.82
N LEU A 404 -4.39 -12.69 -31.35
CA LEU A 404 -4.67 -12.13 -32.67
C LEU A 404 -4.31 -10.64 -32.78
N GLN A 405 -4.53 -9.87 -31.72
CA GLN A 405 -4.11 -8.45 -31.69
C GLN A 405 -2.59 -8.30 -31.64
N ILE A 406 -1.90 -9.12 -30.83
CA ILE A 406 -0.44 -9.13 -30.77
C ILE A 406 0.14 -9.55 -32.11
N GLN A 407 -0.42 -10.57 -32.77
CA GLN A 407 0.02 -11.03 -34.08
C GLN A 407 -0.08 -9.90 -35.12
N ARG A 408 -1.17 -9.13 -35.12
CA ARG A 408 -1.32 -7.93 -35.97
C ARG A 408 -0.24 -6.89 -35.69
N ILE A 409 0.12 -6.66 -34.43
CA ILE A 409 1.21 -5.75 -34.06
C ILE A 409 2.56 -6.30 -34.56
N LEU A 410 2.80 -7.61 -34.45
CA LEU A 410 4.04 -8.24 -34.94
C LEU A 410 4.19 -8.14 -36.46
N GLU A 411 3.07 -8.25 -37.19
CA GLU A 411 2.99 -8.18 -38.65
C GLU A 411 2.97 -6.74 -39.21
N ASP A 412 2.73 -5.75 -38.34
CA ASP A 412 2.65 -4.33 -38.70
C ASP A 412 3.97 -3.84 -39.32
N GLN A 413 3.87 -3.22 -40.51
CA GLN A 413 5.02 -2.70 -41.28
C GLN A 413 5.11 -1.17 -41.24
N SER A 414 4.33 -0.51 -40.39
CA SER A 414 4.34 0.94 -40.30
C SER A 414 5.68 1.45 -39.79
N VAL A 415 6.12 2.60 -40.31
CA VAL A 415 7.31 3.28 -39.79
C VAL A 415 7.00 4.05 -38.49
N PRO A 416 7.95 4.15 -37.55
CA PRO A 416 7.82 5.04 -36.40
C PRO A 416 7.65 6.49 -36.82
N LEU A 417 6.96 7.25 -35.99
CA LEU A 417 6.85 8.70 -36.17
C LEU A 417 8.18 9.39 -35.85
N PRO A 418 8.41 10.63 -36.33
CA PRO A 418 9.64 11.36 -36.03
C PRO A 418 9.93 11.41 -34.52
N GLY A 419 11.05 10.83 -34.11
CA GLY A 419 11.49 10.74 -32.70
C GLY A 419 10.89 9.59 -31.88
N GLU A 420 9.86 8.89 -32.37
CA GLU A 420 9.19 7.79 -31.65
C GLU A 420 10.11 6.58 -31.46
N GLU A 421 10.92 6.26 -32.48
CA GLU A 421 11.76 5.06 -32.54
C GLU A 421 12.63 4.87 -31.28
N LYS A 422 13.14 5.98 -30.74
CA LYS A 422 14.05 6.00 -29.59
C LYS A 422 13.42 6.60 -28.33
N LEU A 423 12.11 6.85 -28.34
CA LEU A 423 11.41 7.50 -27.22
C LEU A 423 11.61 6.75 -25.89
N GLY A 424 11.67 5.41 -25.94
CA GLY A 424 11.88 4.58 -24.75
C GLY A 424 13.25 4.81 -24.09
N ALA A 425 14.26 5.20 -24.87
CA ALA A 425 15.60 5.48 -24.36
C ALA A 425 15.62 6.70 -23.43
N LEU A 426 14.67 7.62 -23.53
CA LEU A 426 14.56 8.76 -22.60
C LEU A 426 14.29 8.30 -21.16
N THR A 427 13.72 7.10 -20.97
CA THR A 427 13.48 6.54 -19.64
C THR A 427 14.74 5.94 -18.99
N ALA A 428 15.82 5.79 -19.78
CA ALA A 428 17.09 5.21 -19.36
C ALA A 428 18.10 6.23 -18.85
N GLY A 429 17.94 7.49 -19.23
CA GLY A 429 18.85 8.57 -18.86
C GLY A 429 18.76 8.93 -17.38
N ASP A 430 19.62 9.88 -17.01
CA ASP A 430 19.54 10.53 -15.72
C ASP A 430 18.18 11.25 -15.57
N ARG A 431 17.81 11.54 -14.32
CA ARG A 431 16.52 12.15 -14.00
C ARG A 431 16.54 13.68 -14.03
N TRP A 432 17.64 14.28 -14.51
CA TRP A 432 17.71 15.70 -14.85
C TRP A 432 17.20 15.88 -16.29
N ALA A 433 16.35 16.89 -16.50
CA ALA A 433 15.88 17.28 -17.82
C ALA A 433 16.94 18.15 -18.51
#